data_AF-A0AAN8UZJ8-F1
#
_entry.id   AF-A0AAN8UZJ8-F1
#
_cell.length_a   1.000
_cell.length_b   1.000
_cell.length_c   1.000
_cell.angle_alpha   90.00
_cell.angle_beta   90.00
_cell.angle_gamma   90.00
#
_symmetry.space_group_name_H-M   'P 1'
#
loop_
_entity.id
_entity.type
_entity.pdbx_description
1 polymer ?
#
loop_
_entity_poly.entity_id
_entity_poly.type
_entity_poly.pdbx_seq_one_letter_code
_entity_poly.pdbx_strand_id
1 'polypeptide(L)'
;MINVLNVAEKPSVAKTVAGVLAGRGGGTIRTRQGRSRYNMIFEFSYMIRGQKCHMLVTSVTGHLMELEFKDERIRKWNSCDPVELYHAPVDKFVPQEKLDIKRTLEEEARKCQWLILWLDCDQEGENIAFEVIEVCKKVNRNLALKRARFSSLTDSAIHYAVQNLIDPDRRKADAVDVRQEIDLRIGASFTRFQTMFLRDKFVIDVGTDERNLVLSYGPCQFPTLGFVVERYWEIQSHEPEEFWTINCSHNFEESTATFNWMRGHLFDYSYAVILYEMCVQEPTATVTKVRQRQTEKRPPHPLNTIELEKRASRYFRMSSEQTMKVAEELYQAGFISYPRTETDYFSDTTTLHGIVQEQLEHPVWGSYAQRLLDPAAGLWKYPSSGGHDDKAHPPIHPTKYSAGEQRWSQDHNRLYELIVRHFLACVSQPAVGAETTVEIDIAGELFTASGRVILAKNYLDVYRFESCEV
;
A
#
# COMPACT_ATOMS: atom_id res chain seq x y z
N MET A 1 -2.34 -40.32 -13.83
CA MET A 1 -1.80 -38.94 -13.87
C MET A 1 -2.94 -38.05 -14.35
N ILE A 2 -3.19 -36.93 -13.68
CA ILE A 2 -4.28 -36.00 -14.06
C ILE A 2 -3.69 -34.71 -14.64
N ASN A 3 -4.38 -34.09 -15.58
CA ASN A 3 -4.04 -32.78 -16.12
C ASN A 3 -4.67 -31.69 -15.25
N VAL A 4 -3.86 -30.71 -14.87
CA VAL A 4 -4.24 -29.63 -13.96
C VAL A 4 -3.95 -28.30 -14.64
N LEU A 5 -5.01 -27.55 -14.97
CA LEU A 5 -4.89 -26.19 -15.47
C LEU A 5 -4.60 -25.27 -14.27
N ASN A 6 -3.57 -24.45 -14.37
CA ASN A 6 -3.17 -23.47 -13.36
C ASN A 6 -3.20 -22.09 -14.01
N VAL A 7 -3.95 -21.15 -13.44
CA VAL A 7 -4.12 -19.80 -14.03
C VAL A 7 -3.70 -18.74 -13.03
N ALA A 8 -2.67 -17.97 -13.38
CA ALA A 8 -2.22 -16.81 -12.62
C ALA A 8 -2.75 -15.49 -13.19
N GLU A 9 -2.69 -14.41 -12.41
CA GLU A 9 -3.24 -13.11 -12.81
C GLU A 9 -2.45 -12.42 -13.92
N LYS A 10 -1.12 -12.63 -13.96
CA LYS A 10 -0.20 -11.99 -14.91
C LYS A 10 0.83 -13.00 -15.44
N PRO A 11 1.41 -12.78 -16.65
CA PRO A 11 2.43 -13.67 -17.21
C PRO A 11 3.69 -13.83 -16.35
N SER A 12 4.11 -12.77 -15.66
CA SER A 12 5.23 -12.79 -14.71
C SER A 12 4.99 -13.78 -13.58
N VAL A 13 3.81 -13.72 -12.95
CA VAL A 13 3.42 -14.62 -11.85
C VAL A 13 3.34 -16.07 -12.32
N ALA A 14 2.73 -16.35 -13.47
CA ALA A 14 2.68 -17.70 -14.03
C ALA A 14 4.08 -18.29 -14.25
N LYS A 15 5.02 -17.49 -14.77
CA LYS A 15 6.40 -17.90 -14.96
C LYS A 15 7.09 -18.22 -13.64
N THR A 16 6.91 -17.39 -12.62
CA THR A 16 7.51 -17.61 -11.29
C THR A 16 6.94 -18.87 -10.62
N VAL A 17 5.61 -19.03 -10.62
CA VAL A 17 4.94 -20.21 -10.08
C VAL A 17 5.40 -21.49 -10.79
N ALA A 18 5.45 -21.48 -12.13
CA ALA A 18 5.94 -22.61 -12.90
C ALA A 18 7.41 -22.94 -12.59
N GLY A 19 8.27 -21.91 -12.50
CA GLY A 19 9.69 -22.04 -12.17
C GLY A 19 9.92 -22.72 -10.82
N VAL A 20 9.23 -22.24 -9.79
CA VAL A 20 9.33 -22.78 -8.43
C VAL A 20 8.85 -24.23 -8.36
N LEU A 21 7.64 -24.50 -8.87
CA LEU A 21 7.05 -25.83 -8.77
C LEU A 21 7.84 -26.88 -9.58
N ALA A 22 8.30 -26.54 -10.77
CA ALA A 22 9.09 -27.45 -11.58
C ALA A 22 10.47 -27.73 -10.97
N GLY A 23 11.11 -26.71 -10.36
CA GLY A 23 12.40 -26.83 -9.68
C GLY A 23 12.39 -27.86 -8.56
N ARG A 24 11.41 -27.79 -7.64
CA ARG A 24 11.21 -28.80 -6.59
C ARG A 24 10.74 -30.16 -7.13
N GLY A 25 10.00 -30.15 -8.23
CA GLY A 25 9.50 -31.38 -8.87
C GLY A 25 10.56 -32.19 -9.60
N GLY A 26 11.79 -31.65 -9.76
CA GLY A 26 12.88 -32.29 -10.50
C GLY A 26 12.60 -32.42 -12.00
N GLY A 27 11.63 -31.68 -12.52
CA GLY A 27 11.13 -31.79 -13.90
C GLY A 27 11.61 -30.67 -14.81
N THR A 28 11.89 -30.99 -16.08
CA THR A 28 12.15 -29.98 -17.11
C THR A 28 10.85 -29.30 -17.52
N ILE A 29 10.81 -27.96 -17.49
CA ILE A 29 9.66 -27.19 -17.98
C ILE A 29 9.63 -27.26 -19.51
N ARG A 30 8.50 -27.71 -20.06
CA ARG A 30 8.19 -27.54 -21.48
C ARG A 30 7.35 -26.29 -21.66
N THR A 31 7.88 -25.31 -22.39
CA THR A 31 7.15 -24.07 -22.69
C THR A 31 6.43 -24.21 -24.04
N ARG A 32 5.15 -23.82 -24.09
CA ARG A 32 4.31 -23.79 -25.29
C ARG A 32 3.64 -22.42 -25.44
N GLN A 33 3.48 -21.97 -26.68
CA GLN A 33 2.73 -20.75 -27.00
C GLN A 33 1.22 -21.00 -26.86
N GLY A 34 0.51 -20.12 -26.16
CA GLY A 34 -0.96 -20.05 -26.19
C GLY A 34 -1.44 -19.33 -27.46
N ARG A 35 -2.73 -18.97 -27.52
CA ARG A 35 -3.21 -18.11 -28.62
C ARG A 35 -2.81 -16.64 -28.43
N SER A 36 -2.69 -16.19 -27.18
CA SER A 36 -2.11 -14.88 -26.87
C SER A 36 -0.58 -14.93 -26.98
N ARG A 37 0.01 -13.87 -27.55
CA ARG A 37 1.47 -13.73 -27.67
C ARG A 37 2.17 -13.61 -26.32
N TYR A 38 1.48 -13.03 -25.32
CA TYR A 38 2.08 -12.68 -24.03
C TYR A 38 1.84 -13.73 -22.94
N ASN A 39 0.83 -14.59 -23.11
CA ASN A 39 0.44 -15.61 -22.13
C ASN A 39 0.93 -17.00 -22.57
N MET A 40 2.13 -17.36 -22.11
CA MET A 40 2.71 -18.67 -22.36
C MET A 40 2.02 -19.76 -21.53
N ILE A 41 2.25 -21.01 -21.92
CA ILE A 41 1.85 -22.21 -21.17
C ILE A 41 3.13 -22.95 -20.76
N PHE A 42 3.29 -23.20 -19.47
CA PHE A 42 4.41 -23.95 -18.90
C PHE A 42 3.91 -25.31 -18.42
N GLU A 43 4.50 -26.37 -18.97
CA GLU A 43 4.09 -27.75 -18.73
C GLU A 43 5.17 -28.52 -17.97
N PHE A 44 4.79 -29.18 -16.87
CA PHE A 44 5.71 -30.01 -16.08
C PHE A 44 4.94 -31.01 -15.19
N SER A 45 5.62 -32.08 -14.75
CA SER A 45 5.05 -33.02 -13.78
C SER A 45 5.26 -32.52 -12.34
N TYR A 46 4.25 -32.71 -11.51
CA TYR A 46 4.29 -32.33 -10.09
C TYR A 46 3.46 -33.30 -9.23
N MET A 47 3.73 -33.35 -7.92
CA MET A 47 2.98 -34.17 -6.99
C MET A 47 2.23 -33.31 -5.97
N ILE A 48 0.90 -33.42 -5.95
CA ILE A 48 0.04 -32.71 -5.01
C ILE A 48 -0.57 -33.75 -4.08
N ARG A 49 -0.20 -33.75 -2.79
CA ARG A 49 -0.71 -34.70 -1.78
C ARG A 49 -0.72 -36.17 -2.25
N GLY A 50 0.36 -36.62 -2.89
CA GLY A 50 0.51 -37.99 -3.44
C GLY A 50 -0.12 -38.22 -4.82
N GLN A 51 -0.94 -37.30 -5.34
CA GLN A 51 -1.48 -37.37 -6.69
C GLN A 51 -0.46 -36.86 -7.70
N LYS A 52 -0.10 -37.70 -8.69
CA LYS A 52 0.74 -37.28 -9.84
C LYS A 52 -0.08 -36.43 -10.81
N CYS A 53 0.35 -35.20 -11.00
CA CYS A 53 -0.29 -34.18 -11.82
C CYS A 53 0.63 -33.75 -12.97
N HIS A 54 0.07 -33.59 -14.17
CA HIS A 54 0.67 -32.83 -15.26
C HIS A 54 0.14 -31.40 -15.16
N MET A 55 1.01 -30.47 -14.80
CA MET A 55 0.67 -29.07 -14.55
C MET A 55 0.74 -28.29 -15.86
N LEU A 56 -0.33 -27.60 -16.22
CA LEU A 56 -0.37 -26.65 -17.33
C LEU A 56 -0.57 -25.24 -16.74
N VAL A 57 0.52 -24.50 -16.57
CA VAL A 57 0.49 -23.16 -15.96
C VAL A 57 0.42 -22.09 -17.04
N THR A 58 -0.60 -21.25 -16.98
CA THR A 58 -0.77 -20.08 -17.85
C THR A 58 -1.27 -18.89 -17.04
N SER A 59 -1.65 -17.80 -17.70
CA SER A 59 -2.09 -16.57 -17.05
C SER A 59 -3.17 -15.84 -17.83
N VAL A 60 -3.88 -14.97 -17.13
CA VAL A 60 -4.63 -13.84 -17.71
C VAL A 60 -3.76 -12.58 -17.69
N THR A 61 -4.37 -11.41 -17.89
CA THR A 61 -3.70 -10.09 -17.80
C THR A 61 -4.61 -9.15 -17.00
N GLY A 62 -4.70 -9.40 -15.69
CA GLY A 62 -5.72 -8.80 -14.83
C GLY A 62 -7.11 -9.34 -15.16
N HIS A 63 -8.16 -8.51 -14.99
CA HIS A 63 -9.54 -8.87 -15.36
C HIS A 63 -9.62 -9.43 -16.78
N LEU A 64 -10.30 -10.56 -16.93
CA LEU A 64 -10.63 -11.19 -18.19
C LEU A 64 -11.94 -10.63 -18.78
N MET A 65 -12.84 -10.14 -17.93
CA MET A 65 -14.15 -9.60 -18.32
C MET A 65 -14.29 -8.12 -17.98
N GLU A 66 -15.24 -7.48 -18.65
CA GLU A 66 -15.71 -6.12 -18.38
C GLU A 66 -17.22 -6.13 -18.18
N LEU A 67 -17.72 -5.27 -17.29
CA LEU A 67 -19.15 -5.09 -17.04
C LEU A 67 -19.67 -3.93 -17.86
N GLU A 68 -20.76 -4.14 -18.59
CA GLU A 68 -21.37 -3.11 -19.43
C GLU A 68 -22.89 -3.30 -19.53
N PHE A 69 -23.60 -2.23 -19.89
CA PHE A 69 -25.03 -2.31 -20.19
C PHE A 69 -25.30 -3.30 -21.33
N LYS A 70 -26.24 -4.22 -21.12
CA LYS A 70 -26.52 -5.33 -22.04
C LYS A 70 -27.00 -4.86 -23.41
N ASP A 71 -27.92 -3.89 -23.44
CA ASP A 71 -28.45 -3.36 -24.69
C ASP A 71 -27.50 -2.31 -25.29
N GLU A 72 -26.97 -2.57 -26.49
CA GLU A 72 -26.05 -1.67 -27.16
C GLU A 72 -26.66 -0.29 -27.45
N ARG A 73 -28.00 -0.21 -27.57
CA ARG A 73 -28.70 1.05 -27.82
C ARG A 73 -28.52 2.01 -26.66
N ILE A 74 -28.65 1.54 -25.41
CA ILE A 74 -28.54 2.37 -24.19
C ILE A 74 -27.09 2.74 -23.82
N ARG A 75 -26.09 2.15 -24.50
CA ARG A 75 -24.68 2.56 -24.34
C ARG A 75 -24.39 3.93 -24.94
N LYS A 76 -25.17 4.35 -25.94
CA LYS A 76 -25.08 5.71 -26.49
C LYS A 76 -25.61 6.72 -25.47
N TRP A 77 -25.01 7.90 -25.41
CA TRP A 77 -25.34 8.88 -24.38
C TRP A 77 -26.76 9.46 -24.54
N ASN A 78 -27.19 9.68 -25.78
CA ASN A 78 -28.47 10.33 -26.10
C ASN A 78 -29.61 9.33 -26.41
N SER A 79 -29.47 8.06 -26.04
CA SER A 79 -30.44 7.02 -26.42
C SER A 79 -31.46 6.67 -25.33
N CYS A 80 -31.25 7.11 -24.10
CA CYS A 80 -32.16 6.92 -22.98
C CYS A 80 -32.02 8.06 -21.97
N ASP A 81 -33.01 8.23 -21.10
CA ASP A 81 -32.86 9.11 -19.93
C ASP A 81 -31.78 8.51 -18.99
N PRO A 82 -30.83 9.31 -18.46
CA PRO A 82 -29.84 8.83 -17.50
C PRO A 82 -30.40 8.10 -16.28
N VAL A 83 -31.65 8.38 -15.86
CA VAL A 83 -32.32 7.68 -14.74
C VAL A 83 -32.60 6.21 -15.09
N GLU A 84 -32.84 5.89 -16.36
CA GLU A 84 -33.10 4.50 -16.78
C GLU A 84 -31.90 3.57 -16.57
N LEU A 85 -30.68 4.12 -16.51
CA LEU A 85 -29.45 3.35 -16.30
C LEU A 85 -29.37 2.68 -14.92
N TYR A 86 -30.15 3.12 -13.94
CA TYR A 86 -30.25 2.44 -12.64
C TYR A 86 -30.92 1.07 -12.74
N HIS A 87 -31.79 0.87 -13.72
CA HIS A 87 -32.56 -0.37 -13.90
C HIS A 87 -32.15 -1.15 -15.15
N ALA A 88 -31.33 -0.55 -16.01
CA ALA A 88 -30.83 -1.19 -17.21
C ALA A 88 -30.10 -2.52 -16.89
N PRO A 89 -30.36 -3.60 -17.63
CA PRO A 89 -29.63 -4.85 -17.43
C PRO A 89 -28.15 -4.66 -17.80
N VAL A 90 -27.26 -5.26 -17.01
CA VAL A 90 -25.81 -5.29 -17.24
C VAL A 90 -25.37 -6.73 -17.48
N ASP A 91 -24.35 -6.93 -18.30
CA ASP A 91 -23.75 -8.23 -18.56
C ASP A 91 -22.21 -8.11 -18.52
N LYS A 92 -21.55 -9.16 -18.03
CA LYS A 92 -20.09 -9.31 -18.19
C LYS A 92 -19.76 -9.91 -19.55
N PHE A 93 -18.77 -9.35 -20.24
CA PHE A 93 -18.27 -9.88 -21.50
C PHE A 93 -16.74 -9.89 -21.54
N VAL A 94 -16.17 -10.76 -22.37
CA VAL A 94 -14.73 -10.77 -22.62
C VAL A 94 -14.45 -9.81 -23.78
N PRO A 95 -13.65 -8.75 -23.57
CA PRO A 95 -13.36 -7.77 -24.60
C PRO A 95 -12.47 -8.37 -25.71
N GLN A 96 -12.47 -7.73 -26.88
CA GLN A 96 -11.92 -8.30 -28.11
C GLN A 96 -10.44 -8.68 -27.97
N GLU A 97 -9.66 -7.86 -27.29
CA GLU A 97 -8.22 -8.04 -27.04
C GLU A 97 -7.91 -9.20 -26.08
N LYS A 98 -8.89 -9.68 -25.32
CA LYS A 98 -8.73 -10.82 -24.38
C LYS A 98 -9.34 -12.12 -24.91
N LEU A 99 -9.92 -12.12 -26.12
CA LEU A 99 -10.52 -13.32 -26.70
C LEU A 99 -9.52 -14.46 -26.91
N ASP A 100 -8.26 -14.17 -27.25
CA ASP A 100 -7.26 -15.22 -27.43
C ASP A 100 -6.84 -15.84 -26.09
N ILE A 101 -6.84 -15.07 -25.00
CA ILE A 101 -6.67 -15.60 -23.64
C ILE A 101 -7.84 -16.53 -23.32
N LYS A 102 -9.09 -16.07 -23.52
CA LYS A 102 -10.31 -16.88 -23.33
C LYS A 102 -10.25 -18.21 -24.11
N ARG A 103 -9.92 -18.16 -25.40
CA ARG A 103 -9.81 -19.36 -26.25
C ARG A 103 -8.75 -20.33 -25.74
N THR A 104 -7.62 -19.81 -25.27
CA THR A 104 -6.56 -20.63 -24.65
C THR A 104 -7.09 -21.33 -23.39
N LEU A 105 -7.76 -20.59 -22.51
CA LEU A 105 -8.37 -21.15 -21.29
C LEU A 105 -9.39 -22.24 -21.61
N GLU A 106 -10.25 -22.02 -22.61
CA GLU A 106 -11.24 -23.01 -23.06
C GLU A 106 -10.58 -24.28 -23.63
N GLU A 107 -9.53 -24.14 -24.44
CA GLU A 107 -8.80 -25.27 -25.03
C GLU A 107 -8.11 -26.13 -23.98
N GLU A 108 -7.48 -25.52 -22.98
CA GLU A 108 -6.80 -26.25 -21.92
C GLU A 108 -7.77 -26.83 -20.89
N ALA A 109 -8.85 -26.10 -20.56
CA ALA A 109 -9.90 -26.58 -19.65
C ALA A 109 -10.57 -27.87 -20.13
N ARG A 110 -10.75 -28.07 -21.45
CA ARG A 110 -11.30 -29.31 -22.02
C ARG A 110 -10.44 -30.55 -21.73
N LYS A 111 -9.14 -30.36 -21.52
CA LYS A 111 -8.16 -31.46 -21.32
C LYS A 111 -7.84 -31.72 -19.86
N CYS A 112 -8.31 -30.85 -18.94
CA CYS A 112 -7.94 -30.87 -17.53
C CYS A 112 -9.06 -31.41 -16.64
N GLN A 113 -8.68 -32.05 -15.55
CA GLN A 113 -9.60 -32.48 -14.50
C GLN A 113 -9.72 -31.43 -13.40
N TRP A 114 -8.64 -30.72 -13.11
CA TRP A 114 -8.58 -29.70 -12.05
C TRP A 114 -8.24 -28.33 -12.64
N LEU A 115 -8.77 -27.28 -12.01
CA LEU A 115 -8.41 -25.88 -12.21
C LEU A 115 -7.90 -25.32 -10.88
N ILE A 116 -6.62 -24.94 -10.83
CA ILE A 116 -6.00 -24.26 -9.68
C ILE A 116 -5.82 -22.79 -10.01
N LEU A 117 -6.38 -21.93 -9.17
CA LEU A 117 -6.36 -20.48 -9.29
C LEU A 117 -5.16 -19.91 -8.50
N TRP A 118 -4.26 -19.24 -9.22
CA TRP A 118 -3.03 -18.60 -8.72
C TRP A 118 -3.08 -17.08 -8.88
N LEU A 119 -4.26 -16.50 -8.73
CA LEU A 119 -4.45 -15.05 -8.79
C LEU A 119 -4.00 -14.41 -7.48
N ASP A 120 -3.77 -13.09 -7.45
CA ASP A 120 -3.37 -12.44 -6.21
C ASP A 120 -4.48 -12.60 -5.13
N CYS A 121 -4.11 -12.63 -3.85
CA CYS A 121 -5.02 -13.08 -2.78
C CYS A 121 -5.83 -11.93 -2.14
N ASP A 122 -6.22 -10.94 -2.94
CA ASP A 122 -7.13 -9.86 -2.58
C ASP A 122 -8.56 -10.10 -3.14
N GLN A 123 -9.44 -9.11 -3.01
CA GLN A 123 -10.81 -9.22 -3.50
C GLN A 123 -10.87 -9.22 -5.04
N GLU A 124 -10.04 -8.41 -5.70
CA GLU A 124 -9.98 -8.35 -7.17
C GLU A 124 -9.49 -9.68 -7.76
N GLY A 125 -8.43 -10.27 -7.20
CA GLY A 125 -7.94 -11.58 -7.60
C GLY A 125 -8.95 -12.70 -7.41
N GLU A 126 -9.80 -12.66 -6.38
CA GLU A 126 -10.95 -13.57 -6.27
C GLU A 126 -12.00 -13.32 -7.35
N ASN A 127 -12.32 -12.06 -7.69
CA ASN A 127 -13.25 -11.75 -8.77
C ASN A 127 -12.77 -12.29 -10.13
N ILE A 128 -11.50 -12.04 -10.48
CA ILE A 128 -10.87 -12.56 -11.69
C ILE A 128 -10.85 -14.10 -11.66
N ALA A 129 -10.70 -14.72 -10.48
CA ALA A 129 -10.76 -16.16 -10.35
C ALA A 129 -12.12 -16.72 -10.78
N PHE A 130 -13.22 -16.02 -10.45
CA PHE A 130 -14.57 -16.39 -10.90
C PHE A 130 -14.82 -16.11 -12.38
N GLU A 131 -14.20 -15.09 -12.98
CA GLU A 131 -14.22 -14.88 -14.44
C GLU A 131 -13.55 -16.06 -15.18
N VAL A 132 -12.39 -16.51 -14.68
CA VAL A 132 -11.67 -17.69 -15.21
C VAL A 132 -12.52 -18.96 -15.03
N ILE A 133 -13.11 -19.16 -13.84
CA ILE A 133 -14.00 -20.30 -13.57
C ILE A 133 -15.17 -20.32 -14.56
N GLU A 134 -15.80 -19.18 -14.83
CA GLU A 134 -16.93 -19.08 -15.74
C GLU A 134 -16.55 -19.53 -17.15
N VAL A 135 -15.42 -19.02 -17.67
CA VAL A 135 -14.90 -19.40 -19.00
C VAL A 135 -14.58 -20.90 -19.06
N CYS A 136 -13.87 -21.43 -18.07
CA CYS A 136 -13.47 -22.83 -18.06
C CYS A 136 -14.66 -23.79 -17.86
N LYS A 137 -15.63 -23.47 -16.99
CA LYS A 137 -16.80 -24.31 -16.75
C LYS A 137 -17.81 -24.32 -17.90
N LYS A 138 -17.80 -23.29 -18.76
CA LYS A 138 -18.59 -23.29 -20.01
C LYS A 138 -18.22 -24.48 -20.92
N VAL A 139 -16.96 -24.88 -20.94
CA VAL A 139 -16.47 -25.99 -21.79
C VAL A 139 -16.25 -27.30 -21.04
N ASN A 140 -16.08 -27.26 -19.71
CA ASN A 140 -15.92 -28.45 -18.88
C ASN A 140 -16.58 -28.25 -17.50
N ARG A 141 -17.83 -28.70 -17.37
CA ARG A 141 -18.63 -28.55 -16.13
C ARG A 141 -18.12 -29.38 -14.96
N ASN A 142 -17.32 -30.41 -15.22
CA ASN A 142 -16.81 -31.35 -14.21
C ASN A 142 -15.44 -30.94 -13.65
N LEU A 143 -14.92 -29.75 -13.98
CA LEU A 143 -13.67 -29.24 -13.42
C LEU A 143 -13.75 -29.12 -11.89
N ALA A 144 -12.83 -29.79 -11.22
CA ALA A 144 -12.60 -29.57 -9.80
C ALA A 144 -11.89 -28.22 -9.60
N LEU A 145 -12.55 -27.31 -8.91
CA LEU A 145 -12.04 -25.96 -8.65
C LEU A 145 -11.19 -25.96 -7.38
N LYS A 146 -10.03 -25.33 -7.44
CA LYS A 146 -9.12 -25.15 -6.31
C LYS A 146 -8.49 -23.77 -6.36
N ARG A 147 -8.19 -23.23 -5.18
CA ARG A 147 -7.59 -21.91 -4.99
C ARG A 147 -6.32 -22.04 -4.16
N ALA A 148 -5.20 -21.56 -4.71
CA ALA A 148 -3.93 -21.47 -4.00
C ALA A 148 -3.86 -20.13 -3.26
N ARG A 149 -3.61 -20.13 -1.95
CA ARG A 149 -3.43 -18.90 -1.15
C ARG A 149 -1.96 -18.68 -0.83
N PHE A 150 -1.46 -17.49 -1.16
CA PHE A 150 -0.07 -17.09 -0.95
C PHE A 150 0.01 -15.57 -0.68
N SER A 151 1.08 -15.15 0.00
CA SER A 151 1.36 -13.73 0.30
C SER A 151 2.73 -13.27 -0.23
N SER A 152 3.49 -14.17 -0.83
CA SER A 152 4.76 -13.91 -1.50
C SER A 152 5.00 -14.98 -2.55
N LEU A 153 5.85 -14.69 -3.53
CA LEU A 153 6.22 -15.61 -4.61
C LEU A 153 7.52 -16.38 -4.31
N THR A 154 7.76 -16.69 -3.04
CA THR A 154 8.91 -17.47 -2.58
C THR A 154 8.69 -18.98 -2.80
N ASP A 155 9.79 -19.75 -2.87
CA ASP A 155 9.73 -21.22 -3.04
C ASP A 155 8.86 -21.89 -1.97
N SER A 156 9.08 -21.51 -0.70
CA SER A 156 8.34 -22.05 0.44
C SER A 156 6.86 -21.69 0.39
N ALA A 157 6.51 -20.44 0.07
CA ALA A 157 5.11 -19.99 0.02
C ALA A 157 4.31 -20.67 -1.09
N ILE A 158 4.86 -20.73 -2.31
CA ILE A 158 4.19 -21.37 -3.46
C ILE A 158 4.04 -22.87 -3.21
N HIS A 159 5.08 -23.53 -2.67
CA HIS A 159 4.99 -24.94 -2.32
C HIS A 159 3.94 -25.21 -1.24
N TYR A 160 3.91 -24.39 -0.19
CA TYR A 160 2.90 -24.50 0.84
C TYR A 160 1.48 -24.30 0.28
N ALA A 161 1.29 -23.32 -0.60
CA ALA A 161 0.01 -23.01 -1.22
C ALA A 161 -0.54 -24.17 -2.05
N VAL A 162 0.29 -24.82 -2.89
CA VAL A 162 -0.16 -25.95 -3.72
C VAL A 162 -0.46 -27.20 -2.89
N GLN A 163 0.19 -27.37 -1.73
CA GLN A 163 -0.12 -28.48 -0.82
C GLN A 163 -1.31 -28.17 0.10
N ASN A 164 -1.75 -26.92 0.20
CA ASN A 164 -2.84 -26.45 1.05
C ASN A 164 -3.93 -25.71 0.27
N LEU A 165 -4.33 -26.30 -0.86
CA LEU A 165 -5.40 -25.76 -1.70
C LEU A 165 -6.72 -25.68 -0.94
N ILE A 166 -7.41 -24.56 -1.12
CA ILE A 166 -8.76 -24.31 -0.60
C ILE A 166 -9.76 -24.19 -1.76
N ASP A 167 -11.01 -23.88 -1.45
CA ASP A 167 -12.03 -23.54 -2.45
C ASP A 167 -12.08 -22.01 -2.65
N PRO A 168 -12.38 -21.53 -3.87
CA PRO A 168 -12.51 -20.11 -4.16
C PRO A 168 -13.69 -19.48 -3.43
N ASP A 169 -13.56 -18.21 -2.99
CA ASP A 169 -14.55 -17.55 -2.15
C ASP A 169 -15.49 -16.67 -2.98
N ARG A 170 -16.69 -17.19 -3.24
CA ARG A 170 -17.70 -16.50 -4.04
C ARG A 170 -18.13 -15.17 -3.42
N ARG A 171 -18.14 -15.06 -2.09
CA ARG A 171 -18.63 -13.85 -1.40
C ARG A 171 -17.70 -12.66 -1.66
N LYS A 172 -16.38 -12.90 -1.73
CA LYS A 172 -15.40 -11.87 -2.08
C LYS A 172 -15.57 -11.40 -3.52
N ALA A 173 -15.76 -12.34 -4.44
CA ALA A 173 -16.02 -12.02 -5.84
C ALA A 173 -17.33 -11.24 -6.04
N ASP A 174 -18.41 -11.65 -5.37
CA ASP A 174 -19.71 -10.97 -5.43
C ASP A 174 -19.62 -9.53 -4.88
N ALA A 175 -18.79 -9.27 -3.85
CA ALA A 175 -18.57 -7.92 -3.33
C ALA A 175 -17.93 -6.99 -4.39
N VAL A 176 -16.98 -7.50 -5.18
CA VAL A 176 -16.39 -6.77 -6.30
C VAL A 176 -17.41 -6.55 -7.41
N ASP A 177 -18.23 -7.57 -7.74
CA ASP A 177 -19.30 -7.43 -8.74
C ASP A 177 -20.29 -6.33 -8.35
N VAL A 178 -20.71 -6.30 -7.08
CA VAL A 178 -21.60 -5.26 -6.54
C VAL A 178 -20.95 -3.88 -6.66
N ARG A 179 -19.67 -3.74 -6.28
CA ARG A 179 -18.94 -2.47 -6.42
C ARG A 179 -18.87 -2.00 -7.87
N GLN A 180 -18.48 -2.90 -8.80
CA GLN A 180 -18.40 -2.62 -10.23
C GLN A 180 -19.75 -2.14 -10.79
N GLU A 181 -20.85 -2.77 -10.39
CA GLU A 181 -22.19 -2.39 -10.84
C GLU A 181 -22.64 -1.03 -10.27
N ILE A 182 -22.38 -0.76 -8.98
CA ILE A 182 -22.66 0.54 -8.35
C ILE A 182 -21.89 1.66 -9.07
N ASP A 183 -20.58 1.46 -9.27
CA ASP A 183 -19.71 2.42 -9.95
C ASP A 183 -20.17 2.69 -11.38
N LEU A 184 -20.53 1.64 -12.14
CA LEU A 184 -21.05 1.77 -13.50
C LEU A 184 -22.37 2.54 -13.54
N ARG A 185 -23.35 2.16 -12.71
CA ARG A 185 -24.70 2.75 -12.74
C ARG A 185 -24.69 4.21 -12.31
N ILE A 186 -24.13 4.48 -11.13
CA ILE A 186 -24.07 5.84 -10.58
C ILE A 186 -23.18 6.71 -11.47
N GLY A 187 -22.00 6.19 -11.83
CA GLY A 187 -21.03 6.90 -12.67
C GLY A 187 -21.61 7.28 -14.02
N ALA A 188 -22.19 6.32 -14.76
CA ALA A 188 -22.78 6.58 -16.07
C ALA A 188 -24.00 7.51 -15.99
N SER A 189 -24.89 7.32 -15.01
CA SER A 189 -26.09 8.14 -14.85
C SER A 189 -25.74 9.61 -14.57
N PHE A 190 -24.98 9.88 -13.51
CA PHE A 190 -24.62 11.26 -13.15
C PHE A 190 -23.71 11.92 -14.19
N THR A 191 -22.73 11.18 -14.74
CA THR A 191 -21.83 11.71 -15.78
C THR A 191 -22.61 12.15 -17.02
N ARG A 192 -23.53 11.32 -17.52
CA ARG A 192 -24.36 11.67 -18.68
C ARG A 192 -25.26 12.86 -18.38
N PHE A 193 -25.98 12.81 -17.24
CA PHE A 193 -26.85 13.90 -16.81
C PHE A 193 -26.12 15.24 -16.78
N GLN A 194 -25.02 15.34 -16.02
CA GLN A 194 -24.35 16.62 -15.82
C GLN A 194 -23.65 17.11 -17.09
N THR A 195 -23.04 16.19 -17.86
CA THR A 195 -22.35 16.57 -19.10
C THR A 195 -23.36 17.07 -20.15
N MET A 196 -24.47 16.36 -20.37
CA MET A 196 -25.49 16.77 -21.34
C MET A 196 -26.15 18.09 -20.91
N PHE A 197 -26.54 18.20 -19.64
CA PHE A 197 -27.20 19.39 -19.12
C PHE A 197 -26.32 20.65 -19.15
N LEU A 198 -25.03 20.53 -18.80
CA LEU A 198 -24.13 21.68 -18.70
C LEU A 198 -23.55 22.10 -20.05
N ARG A 199 -23.30 21.16 -20.98
CA ARG A 199 -22.86 21.48 -22.35
C ARG A 199 -23.89 22.33 -23.10
N ASP A 200 -25.18 22.08 -22.89
CA ASP A 200 -26.24 22.84 -23.54
C ASP A 200 -26.38 24.27 -22.97
N LYS A 201 -25.89 24.51 -21.75
CA LYS A 201 -26.07 25.77 -21.02
C LYS A 201 -24.84 26.67 -21.02
N PHE A 202 -23.64 26.11 -21.11
CA PHE A 202 -22.39 26.84 -20.96
C PHE A 202 -21.41 26.49 -22.09
N VAL A 203 -20.76 27.52 -22.64
CA VAL A 203 -19.54 27.32 -23.43
C VAL A 203 -18.42 27.06 -22.43
N ILE A 204 -18.05 25.80 -22.24
CA ILE A 204 -16.99 25.43 -21.31
C ILE A 204 -15.67 25.41 -22.09
N ASP A 205 -14.90 26.48 -21.94
CA ASP A 205 -13.56 26.60 -22.52
C ASP A 205 -12.58 25.75 -21.70
N VAL A 206 -12.19 24.63 -22.27
CA VAL A 206 -11.15 23.74 -21.75
C VAL A 206 -10.11 23.70 -22.86
N GLY A 207 -9.01 24.43 -22.64
CA GLY A 207 -8.00 24.81 -23.64
C GLY A 207 -7.31 23.70 -24.45
N THR A 208 -7.82 22.47 -24.45
CA THR A 208 -7.43 21.37 -25.33
C THR A 208 -8.64 20.46 -25.59
N ASP A 209 -9.15 20.49 -26.83
CA ASP A 209 -10.23 19.65 -27.40
C ASP A 209 -11.69 19.92 -26.93
N GLU A 210 -12.30 20.98 -27.48
CA GLU A 210 -13.73 21.34 -27.30
C GLU A 210 -14.73 20.20 -27.60
N ARG A 211 -14.34 19.15 -28.34
CA ARG A 211 -15.26 18.12 -28.82
C ARG A 211 -15.56 16.99 -27.82
N ASN A 212 -14.82 16.88 -26.72
CA ASN A 212 -14.94 15.74 -25.79
C ASN A 212 -14.88 16.12 -24.30
N LEU A 213 -15.41 17.28 -23.90
CA LEU A 213 -15.48 17.60 -22.47
C LEU A 213 -16.46 16.69 -21.73
N VAL A 214 -15.97 15.63 -21.11
CA VAL A 214 -16.74 14.77 -20.23
C VAL A 214 -16.59 15.29 -18.81
N LEU A 215 -17.68 15.77 -18.22
CA LEU A 215 -17.74 16.05 -16.80
C LEU A 215 -18.08 14.73 -16.11
N SER A 216 -17.08 14.05 -15.56
CA SER A 216 -17.29 12.78 -14.88
C SER A 216 -17.83 12.97 -13.46
N TYR A 217 -18.67 12.03 -13.04
CA TYR A 217 -19.07 11.83 -11.65
C TYR A 217 -18.70 10.40 -11.26
N GLY A 218 -18.14 10.22 -10.07
CA GLY A 218 -17.90 8.92 -9.48
C GLY A 218 -18.23 8.96 -7.99
N PRO A 219 -18.87 7.92 -7.43
CA PRO A 219 -19.31 7.91 -6.03
C PRO A 219 -18.14 8.06 -5.04
N CYS A 220 -16.93 7.64 -5.43
CA CYS A 220 -15.71 7.85 -4.64
C CYS A 220 -14.88 9.06 -5.11
N GLN A 221 -14.85 9.34 -6.42
CA GLN A 221 -14.13 10.49 -6.99
C GLN A 221 -14.66 11.82 -6.46
N PHE A 222 -15.99 11.96 -6.33
CA PHE A 222 -16.66 13.19 -5.92
C PHE A 222 -16.31 13.60 -4.47
N PRO A 223 -16.49 12.75 -3.43
CA PRO A 223 -16.09 13.11 -2.07
C PRO A 223 -14.57 13.29 -1.92
N THR A 224 -13.76 12.58 -2.72
CA THR A 224 -12.30 12.78 -2.74
C THR A 224 -11.93 14.19 -3.18
N LEU A 225 -12.57 14.70 -4.25
CA LEU A 225 -12.44 16.11 -4.64
C LEU A 225 -12.99 17.05 -3.56
N GLY A 226 -14.05 16.62 -2.86
CA GLY A 226 -14.62 17.30 -1.71
C GLY A 226 -13.59 17.71 -0.66
N PHE A 227 -12.71 16.78 -0.23
CA PHE A 227 -11.64 17.10 0.74
C PHE A 227 -10.67 18.18 0.26
N VAL A 228 -10.40 18.24 -1.05
CA VAL A 228 -9.52 19.26 -1.64
C VAL A 228 -10.20 20.62 -1.64
N VAL A 229 -11.47 20.66 -2.05
CA VAL A 229 -12.28 21.89 -2.10
C VAL A 229 -12.56 22.42 -0.69
N GLU A 230 -12.85 21.53 0.25
CA GLU A 230 -13.04 21.88 1.67
C GLU A 230 -11.80 22.56 2.23
N ARG A 231 -10.62 21.95 2.09
CA ARG A 231 -9.36 22.58 2.51
C ARG A 231 -9.10 23.90 1.80
N TYR A 232 -9.44 24.02 0.52
CA TYR A 232 -9.30 25.27 -0.20
C TYR A 232 -10.19 26.37 0.41
N TRP A 233 -11.45 26.07 0.71
CA TRP A 233 -12.36 27.02 1.37
C TRP A 233 -11.93 27.38 2.79
N GLU A 234 -11.45 26.41 3.57
CA GLU A 234 -10.85 26.68 4.89
C GLU A 234 -9.74 27.73 4.78
N ILE A 235 -8.83 27.57 3.81
CA ILE A 235 -7.73 28.52 3.56
C ILE A 235 -8.25 29.89 3.09
N GLN A 236 -9.24 29.94 2.21
CA GLN A 236 -9.80 31.21 1.71
C GLN A 236 -10.58 31.97 2.79
N SER A 237 -11.27 31.26 3.67
CA SER A 237 -12.05 31.83 4.77
C SER A 237 -11.20 32.17 6.01
N HIS A 238 -9.93 31.78 6.02
CA HIS A 238 -9.04 32.09 7.13
C HIS A 238 -8.73 33.58 7.16
N GLU A 239 -9.19 34.25 8.21
CA GLU A 239 -8.83 35.63 8.52
C GLU A 239 -7.64 35.61 9.51
N PRO A 240 -6.42 36.03 9.10
CA PRO A 240 -5.28 36.05 10.00
C PRO A 240 -5.47 37.09 11.10
N GLU A 241 -5.25 36.70 12.35
CA GLU A 241 -5.33 37.59 13.51
C GLU A 241 -3.91 37.91 14.01
N GLU A 242 -3.66 39.19 14.29
CA GLU A 242 -2.41 39.61 14.94
C GLU A 242 -2.36 39.09 16.38
N PHE A 243 -1.22 38.53 16.76
CA PHE A 243 -0.98 38.08 18.12
C PHE A 243 0.43 38.48 18.59
N TRP A 244 0.58 38.60 19.90
CA TRP A 244 1.80 39.00 20.56
C TRP A 244 2.24 37.94 21.56
N THR A 245 3.55 37.66 21.57
CA THR A 245 4.19 36.76 22.53
C THR A 245 5.44 37.43 23.09
N ILE A 246 5.80 37.10 24.32
CA ILE A 246 7.00 37.62 24.97
C ILE A 246 8.12 36.60 24.78
N ASN A 247 9.16 36.99 24.02
CA ASN A 247 10.33 36.15 23.83
C ASN A 247 11.39 36.50 24.88
N CYS A 248 11.76 35.52 25.70
CA CYS A 248 12.87 35.64 26.64
C CYS A 248 14.05 34.81 26.12
N SER A 249 15.24 35.40 26.07
CA SER A 249 16.46 34.67 25.69
C SER A 249 17.60 34.95 26.66
N HIS A 250 18.44 33.93 26.86
CA HIS A 250 19.61 34.00 27.70
C HIS A 250 20.82 33.51 26.90
N ASN A 251 21.85 34.34 26.79
CA ASN A 251 23.09 34.00 26.11
C ASN A 251 24.09 33.40 27.11
N PHE A 252 24.63 32.23 26.79
CA PHE A 252 25.67 31.56 27.55
C PHE A 252 26.75 31.05 26.58
N GLU A 253 27.99 31.56 26.75
CA GLU A 253 29.10 31.32 25.81
C GLU A 253 28.70 31.64 24.36
N GLU A 254 28.82 30.66 23.44
CA GLU A 254 28.42 30.78 22.03
C GLU A 254 26.98 30.30 21.76
N SER A 255 26.18 30.02 22.81
CA SER A 255 24.83 29.48 22.71
C SER A 255 23.76 30.45 23.26
N THR A 256 22.59 30.45 22.64
CA THR A 256 21.41 31.20 23.12
C THR A 256 20.31 30.23 23.50
N ALA A 257 19.86 30.28 24.75
CA ALA A 257 18.68 29.57 25.21
C ALA A 257 17.45 30.47 25.07
N THR A 258 16.46 30.02 24.31
CA THR A 258 15.16 30.73 24.17
C THR A 258 14.13 30.08 25.10
N PHE A 259 13.50 30.89 25.93
CA PHE A 259 12.42 30.49 26.81
C PHE A 259 11.08 30.95 26.22
N ASN A 260 10.19 29.98 25.98
CA ASN A 260 8.85 30.21 25.46
C ASN A 260 7.93 30.66 26.59
N TRP A 261 7.16 31.71 26.36
CA TRP A 261 6.17 32.20 27.32
C TRP A 261 5.06 31.18 27.56
N MET A 262 4.80 30.83 28.82
CA MET A 262 3.86 29.78 29.15
C MET A 262 2.40 30.14 28.88
N ARG A 263 2.06 31.43 28.72
CA ARG A 263 0.73 31.84 28.23
C ARG A 263 0.55 31.61 26.73
N GLY A 264 1.62 31.32 25.99
CA GLY A 264 1.61 31.20 24.54
C GLY A 264 1.62 32.58 23.88
N HIS A 265 0.45 33.10 23.55
CA HIS A 265 0.28 34.41 22.90
C HIS A 265 -1.01 35.09 23.37
N LEU A 266 -1.10 36.40 23.16
CA LEU A 266 -2.30 37.20 23.35
C LEU A 266 -2.69 37.89 22.05
N PHE A 267 -3.99 38.06 21.83
CA PHE A 267 -4.57 38.82 20.70
C PHE A 267 -4.85 40.30 21.06
N ASP A 268 -4.46 40.75 22.25
CA ASP A 268 -4.59 42.14 22.64
C ASP A 268 -3.20 42.72 22.92
N TYR A 269 -2.85 43.74 22.13
CA TYR A 269 -1.56 44.41 22.21
C TYR A 269 -1.35 45.08 23.58
N SER A 270 -2.38 45.73 24.13
CA SER A 270 -2.27 46.50 25.37
C SER A 270 -1.93 45.59 26.55
N TYR A 271 -2.61 44.44 26.65
CA TYR A 271 -2.31 43.45 27.69
C TYR A 271 -0.91 42.84 27.50
N ALA A 272 -0.52 42.51 26.27
CA ALA A 272 0.82 41.97 26.00
C ALA A 272 1.93 42.98 26.37
N VAL A 273 1.73 44.27 26.08
CA VAL A 273 2.68 45.34 26.41
C VAL A 273 2.77 45.55 27.91
N ILE A 274 1.65 45.58 28.64
CA ILE A 274 1.68 45.73 30.12
C ILE A 274 2.51 44.60 30.76
N LEU A 275 2.26 43.36 30.34
CA LEU A 275 3.00 42.19 30.86
C LEU A 275 4.48 42.23 30.46
N TYR A 276 4.78 42.69 29.25
CA TYR A 276 6.16 42.90 28.80
C TYR A 276 6.87 44.00 29.61
N GLU A 277 6.23 45.14 29.84
CA GLU A 277 6.79 46.24 30.62
C GLU A 277 7.08 45.83 32.06
N MET A 278 6.19 45.03 32.68
CA MET A 278 6.44 44.42 33.99
C MET A 278 7.72 43.56 33.97
N CYS A 279 7.88 42.70 32.96
CA CYS A 279 9.09 41.88 32.79
C CYS A 279 10.36 42.73 32.59
N VAL A 280 10.27 43.87 31.89
CA VAL A 280 11.41 44.77 31.65
C VAL A 280 11.80 45.55 32.90
N GLN A 281 10.82 45.94 33.72
CA GLN A 281 11.06 46.66 34.98
C GLN A 281 11.69 45.75 36.04
N GLU A 282 11.30 44.48 36.10
CA GLU A 282 11.87 43.47 37.01
C GLU A 282 12.46 42.27 36.24
N PRO A 283 13.57 42.45 35.49
CA PRO A 283 14.06 41.48 34.51
C PRO A 283 14.82 40.29 35.12
N THR A 284 14.83 40.16 36.46
CA THR A 284 15.56 39.09 37.13
C THR A 284 14.81 37.78 36.98
N ALA A 285 15.34 36.87 36.17
CA ALA A 285 14.81 35.53 36.00
C ALA A 285 15.16 34.63 37.20
N THR A 286 14.14 34.09 37.86
CA THR A 286 14.29 33.11 38.94
C THR A 286 13.91 31.72 38.45
N VAL A 287 14.82 30.75 38.56
CA VAL A 287 14.50 29.35 38.23
C VAL A 287 13.52 28.80 39.27
N THR A 288 12.29 28.52 38.86
CA THR A 288 11.24 27.99 39.73
C THR A 288 11.22 26.47 39.74
N LYS A 289 11.58 25.84 38.61
CA LYS A 289 11.49 24.40 38.44
C LYS A 289 12.47 23.88 37.40
N VAL A 290 13.10 22.76 37.72
CA VAL A 290 13.88 21.96 36.76
C VAL A 290 13.33 20.54 36.78
N ARG A 291 12.83 20.08 35.63
CA ARG A 291 12.30 18.72 35.48
C ARG A 291 13.10 17.99 34.42
N GLN A 292 13.63 16.84 34.78
CA GLN A 292 14.21 15.89 33.82
C GLN A 292 13.27 14.69 33.68
N ARG A 293 13.01 14.27 32.44
CA ARG A 293 12.28 13.04 32.15
C ARG A 293 12.97 12.26 31.04
N GLN A 294 12.97 10.94 31.17
CA GLN A 294 13.33 10.08 30.06
C GLN A 294 12.18 10.09 29.04
N THR A 295 12.53 10.20 27.77
CA THR A 295 11.58 10.18 26.64
C THR A 295 11.97 9.05 25.69
N GLU A 296 10.97 8.48 25.04
CA GLU A 296 11.18 7.44 24.03
C GLU A 296 10.50 7.84 22.73
N LYS A 297 11.22 7.68 21.63
CA LYS A 297 10.64 7.68 20.29
C LYS A 297 10.47 6.24 19.86
N ARG A 298 9.22 5.80 19.71
CA ARG A 298 8.91 4.42 19.36
C ARG A 298 9.22 4.14 17.89
N PRO A 299 9.69 2.93 17.54
CA PRO A 299 9.80 2.52 16.15
C PRO A 299 8.41 2.50 15.49
N PRO A 300 8.35 2.56 14.15
CA PRO A 300 7.08 2.47 13.45
C PRO A 300 6.42 1.09 13.66
N HIS A 301 5.09 1.06 13.53
CA HIS A 301 4.34 -0.20 13.42
C HIS A 301 4.68 -0.90 12.10
N PRO A 302 4.51 -2.24 12.00
CA PRO A 302 4.64 -2.97 10.75
C PRO A 302 3.90 -2.32 9.59
N LEU A 303 4.55 -2.32 8.42
CA LEU A 303 4.15 -1.51 7.28
C LEU A 303 2.88 -2.06 6.60
N ASN A 304 1.82 -1.26 6.54
CA ASN A 304 0.65 -1.53 5.70
C ASN A 304 0.66 -0.65 4.43
N THR A 305 -0.31 -0.84 3.54
CA THR A 305 -0.38 -0.11 2.26
C THR A 305 -0.50 1.40 2.45
N ILE A 306 -1.33 1.86 3.38
CA ILE A 306 -1.57 3.29 3.62
C ILE A 306 -0.28 3.98 4.10
N GLU A 307 0.44 3.36 5.04
CA GLU A 307 1.71 3.91 5.53
C GLU A 307 2.81 3.86 4.48
N LEU A 308 2.86 2.82 3.63
CA LEU A 308 3.78 2.77 2.50
C LEU A 308 3.55 3.95 1.55
N GLU A 309 2.31 4.19 1.12
CA GLU A 309 1.95 5.29 0.20
C GLU A 309 2.24 6.66 0.81
N LYS A 310 1.84 6.90 2.06
CA LYS A 310 2.11 8.16 2.77
C LYS A 310 3.61 8.44 2.87
N ARG A 311 4.40 7.42 3.22
CA ARG A 311 5.86 7.56 3.39
C ARG A 311 6.55 7.72 2.04
N ALA A 312 6.17 6.98 1.01
CA ALA A 312 6.69 7.15 -0.34
C ALA A 312 6.39 8.55 -0.90
N SER A 313 5.18 9.07 -0.69
CA SER A 313 4.81 10.43 -1.05
C SER A 313 5.63 11.49 -0.28
N ARG A 314 5.75 11.33 1.04
CA ARG A 314 6.49 12.26 1.90
C ARG A 314 7.98 12.29 1.60
N TYR A 315 8.62 11.12 1.46
CA TYR A 315 10.08 11.01 1.37
C TYR A 315 10.60 11.03 -0.07
N PHE A 316 9.83 10.52 -1.03
CA PHE A 316 10.27 10.34 -2.41
C PHE A 316 9.44 11.11 -3.44
N ARG A 317 8.36 11.80 -3.01
CA ARG A 317 7.42 12.50 -3.90
C ARG A 317 6.77 11.59 -4.93
N MET A 318 6.64 10.30 -4.61
CA MET A 318 5.94 9.32 -5.45
C MET A 318 4.43 9.45 -5.24
N SER A 319 3.65 9.42 -6.32
CA SER A 319 2.19 9.30 -6.19
C SER A 319 1.81 7.91 -5.65
N SER A 320 0.60 7.76 -5.11
CA SER A 320 0.09 6.44 -4.68
C SER A 320 0.12 5.43 -5.84
N GLU A 321 -0.30 5.84 -7.04
CA GLU A 321 -0.29 4.99 -8.24
C GLU A 321 1.13 4.51 -8.59
N GLN A 322 2.11 5.43 -8.63
CA GLN A 322 3.50 5.09 -8.91
C GLN A 322 4.08 4.18 -7.82
N THR A 323 3.76 4.44 -6.55
CA THR A 323 4.17 3.62 -5.41
C THR A 323 3.66 2.19 -5.53
N MET A 324 2.36 2.02 -5.79
CA MET A 324 1.74 0.71 -5.91
C MET A 324 2.23 -0.06 -7.14
N LYS A 325 2.45 0.64 -8.26
CA LYS A 325 3.06 0.02 -9.44
C LYS A 325 4.44 -0.57 -9.14
N VAL A 326 5.33 0.22 -8.52
CA VAL A 326 6.68 -0.24 -8.17
C VAL A 326 6.64 -1.36 -7.11
N ALA A 327 5.76 -1.24 -6.11
CA ALA A 327 5.60 -2.28 -5.10
C ALA A 327 5.09 -3.60 -5.71
N GLU A 328 4.14 -3.56 -6.64
CA GLU A 328 3.67 -4.74 -7.36
C GLU A 328 4.77 -5.38 -8.21
N GLU A 329 5.61 -4.58 -8.87
CA GLU A 329 6.75 -5.08 -9.65
C GLU A 329 7.78 -5.78 -8.73
N LEU A 330 8.07 -5.21 -7.55
CA LEU A 330 8.92 -5.84 -6.53
C LEU A 330 8.32 -7.14 -5.98
N TYR A 331 7.02 -7.18 -5.71
CA TYR A 331 6.30 -8.38 -5.26
C TYR A 331 6.32 -9.48 -6.32
N GLN A 332 6.01 -9.15 -7.58
CA GLN A 332 6.01 -10.11 -8.69
C GLN A 332 7.40 -10.71 -8.94
N ALA A 333 8.45 -9.94 -8.64
CA ALA A 333 9.83 -10.41 -8.67
C ALA A 333 10.28 -11.14 -7.39
N GLY A 334 9.43 -11.21 -6.36
CA GLY A 334 9.63 -11.95 -5.12
C GLY A 334 10.46 -11.24 -4.05
N PHE A 335 10.68 -9.93 -4.17
CA PHE A 335 11.50 -9.15 -3.24
C PHE A 335 10.75 -8.69 -2.00
N ILE A 336 9.44 -8.51 -2.10
CA ILE A 336 8.57 -8.11 -0.98
C ILE A 336 7.32 -8.99 -0.91
N SER A 337 6.68 -9.01 0.25
CA SER A 337 5.33 -9.55 0.41
C SER A 337 4.30 -8.72 -0.36
N TYR A 338 3.10 -9.28 -0.51
CA TYR A 338 2.02 -8.64 -1.25
C TYR A 338 1.70 -7.23 -0.72
N PRO A 339 1.75 -6.18 -1.56
CA PRO A 339 1.77 -4.79 -1.09
C PRO A 339 0.39 -4.18 -0.86
N ARG A 340 -0.70 -4.96 -0.99
CA ARG A 340 -2.09 -4.54 -0.73
C ARG A 340 -2.60 -5.27 0.50
N THR A 341 -2.38 -4.67 1.67
CA THR A 341 -2.75 -5.21 2.98
C THR A 341 -3.05 -4.09 3.96
N GLU A 342 -4.05 -4.32 4.82
CA GLU A 342 -4.35 -3.47 5.97
C GLU A 342 -3.62 -3.92 7.24
N THR A 343 -3.00 -5.11 7.20
CA THR A 343 -2.38 -5.75 8.35
C THR A 343 -1.12 -5.01 8.79
N ASP A 344 -1.08 -4.62 10.07
CA ASP A 344 0.02 -3.91 10.72
C ASP A 344 0.56 -4.66 11.96
N TYR A 345 0.48 -5.99 11.93
CA TYR A 345 1.14 -6.87 12.91
C TYR A 345 1.71 -8.12 12.24
N PHE A 346 2.79 -8.66 12.79
CA PHE A 346 3.31 -9.97 12.38
C PHE A 346 2.72 -11.07 13.26
N SER A 347 2.24 -12.14 12.64
CA SER A 347 1.80 -13.34 13.36
C SER A 347 2.94 -14.02 14.12
N ASP A 348 2.62 -14.73 15.19
CA ASP A 348 3.61 -15.52 15.97
C ASP A 348 4.31 -16.60 15.13
N THR A 349 3.69 -17.02 14.01
CA THR A 349 4.28 -18.01 13.09
C THR A 349 5.30 -17.40 12.12
N THR A 350 5.42 -16.08 12.06
CA THR A 350 6.35 -15.40 11.16
C THR A 350 7.78 -15.43 11.73
N THR A 351 8.71 -16.06 11.00
CA THR A 351 10.11 -16.15 11.42
C THR A 351 10.88 -14.84 11.14
N LEU A 352 10.68 -13.83 11.98
CA LEU A 352 11.30 -12.49 11.82
C LEU A 352 12.84 -12.52 11.79
N HIS A 353 13.45 -13.38 12.60
CA HIS A 353 14.91 -13.53 12.63
C HIS A 353 15.46 -13.97 11.27
N GLY A 354 14.75 -14.86 10.54
CA GLY A 354 15.14 -15.31 9.21
C GLY A 354 15.15 -14.17 8.20
N ILE A 355 14.16 -13.27 8.28
CA ILE A 355 14.09 -12.10 7.40
C ILE A 355 15.27 -11.14 7.68
N VAL A 356 15.65 -10.94 8.95
CA VAL A 356 16.83 -10.12 9.30
C VAL A 356 18.14 -10.78 8.84
N GLN A 357 18.25 -12.12 8.97
CA GLN A 357 19.42 -12.88 8.51
C GLN A 357 19.70 -12.68 7.01
N GLU A 358 18.66 -12.60 6.18
CA GLU A 358 18.83 -12.34 4.75
C GLU A 358 19.45 -10.95 4.47
N GLN A 359 19.32 -9.99 5.38
CA GLN A 359 19.80 -8.61 5.16
C GLN A 359 21.25 -8.37 5.58
N LEU A 360 21.94 -9.38 6.13
CA LEU A 360 23.28 -9.26 6.70
C LEU A 360 24.34 -8.81 5.70
N GLU A 361 24.20 -9.20 4.42
CA GLU A 361 25.19 -8.91 3.38
C GLU A 361 25.02 -7.50 2.78
N HIS A 362 23.98 -6.75 3.14
CA HIS A 362 23.76 -5.44 2.55
C HIS A 362 24.83 -4.43 2.99
N PRO A 363 25.50 -3.72 2.06
CA PRO A 363 26.62 -2.84 2.40
C PRO A 363 26.25 -1.66 3.30
N VAL A 364 24.98 -1.24 3.31
CA VAL A 364 24.54 -0.04 4.04
C VAL A 364 23.88 -0.34 5.40
N TRP A 365 23.19 -1.49 5.54
CA TRP A 365 22.45 -1.82 6.77
C TRP A 365 22.78 -3.21 7.32
N GLY A 366 23.62 -4.00 6.64
CA GLY A 366 23.99 -5.34 7.08
C GLY A 366 24.67 -5.36 8.44
N SER A 367 25.51 -4.37 8.74
CA SER A 367 26.13 -4.20 10.07
C SER A 367 25.09 -3.95 11.17
N TYR A 368 24.01 -3.23 10.86
CA TYR A 368 22.90 -3.04 11.79
C TYR A 368 22.08 -4.31 11.97
N ALA A 369 21.79 -5.02 10.87
CA ALA A 369 21.13 -6.33 10.91
C ALA A 369 21.93 -7.36 11.74
N GLN A 370 23.26 -7.32 11.66
CA GLN A 370 24.13 -8.16 12.48
C GLN A 370 24.00 -7.81 13.97
N ARG A 371 24.03 -6.53 14.32
CA ARG A 371 23.81 -6.07 15.71
C ARG A 371 22.40 -6.39 16.21
N LEU A 372 21.38 -6.37 15.36
CA LEU A 372 20.02 -6.78 15.75
C LEU A 372 19.96 -8.24 16.19
N LEU A 373 20.71 -9.12 15.52
CA LEU A 373 20.74 -10.55 15.82
C LEU A 373 21.71 -10.92 16.95
N ASP A 374 22.60 -10.02 17.36
CA ASP A 374 23.52 -10.22 18.47
C ASP A 374 22.80 -9.97 19.82
N PRO A 375 22.60 -11.01 20.66
CA PRO A 375 21.97 -10.84 21.97
C PRO A 375 22.73 -9.87 22.88
N ALA A 376 24.05 -9.74 22.72
CA ALA A 376 24.87 -8.82 23.52
C ALA A 376 24.60 -7.35 23.21
N ALA A 377 24.12 -7.04 21.99
CA ALA A 377 23.76 -5.68 21.60
C ALA A 377 22.42 -5.22 22.17
N GLY A 378 21.53 -6.15 22.59
CA GLY A 378 20.25 -5.83 23.21
C GLY A 378 19.27 -5.03 22.33
N LEU A 379 19.47 -5.01 21.01
CA LEU A 379 18.68 -4.20 20.08
C LEU A 379 17.37 -4.87 19.65
N TRP A 380 17.27 -6.19 19.75
CA TRP A 380 16.08 -6.90 19.29
C TRP A 380 14.86 -6.57 20.14
N LYS A 381 13.74 -6.29 19.48
CA LYS A 381 12.42 -6.17 20.09
C LYS A 381 11.36 -6.73 19.14
N TYR A 382 10.40 -7.48 19.67
CA TYR A 382 9.25 -7.85 18.84
C TYR A 382 8.42 -6.60 18.50
N PRO A 383 8.00 -6.47 17.23
CA PRO A 383 7.27 -5.28 16.76
C PRO A 383 5.91 -5.18 17.45
N SER A 384 5.52 -3.95 17.81
CA SER A 384 4.18 -3.69 18.35
C SER A 384 3.11 -3.74 17.26
N SER A 385 1.99 -4.41 17.52
CA SER A 385 0.80 -4.41 16.66
C SER A 385 0.22 -3.00 16.55
N GLY A 386 -0.20 -2.59 15.35
CA GLY A 386 -0.98 -1.37 15.12
C GLY A 386 -2.50 -1.56 15.27
N GLY A 387 -2.95 -2.81 15.44
CA GLY A 387 -4.34 -3.17 15.74
C GLY A 387 -5.19 -3.58 14.53
N HIS A 388 -4.64 -3.62 13.32
CA HIS A 388 -5.36 -3.96 12.09
C HIS A 388 -4.91 -5.31 11.51
N ASP A 389 -5.87 -6.11 11.04
CA ASP A 389 -5.66 -7.44 10.46
C ASP A 389 -6.72 -7.73 9.38
N ASP A 390 -6.28 -7.86 8.13
CA ASP A 390 -7.14 -8.26 7.00
C ASP A 390 -7.41 -9.77 6.95
N LYS A 391 -6.73 -10.56 7.79
CA LYS A 391 -6.78 -12.04 7.87
C LYS A 391 -6.38 -12.72 6.55
N ALA A 392 -5.68 -12.00 5.69
CA ALA A 392 -5.28 -12.40 4.36
C ALA A 392 -3.76 -12.39 4.19
N HIS A 393 -3.13 -11.29 4.55
CA HIS A 393 -1.74 -10.98 4.27
C HIS A 393 -1.00 -10.51 5.52
N PRO A 394 0.30 -10.84 5.66
CA PRO A 394 1.17 -10.20 6.63
C PRO A 394 1.48 -8.75 6.19
N PRO A 395 2.06 -7.92 7.08
CA PRO A 395 2.55 -6.60 6.72
C PRO A 395 3.55 -6.65 5.55
N ILE A 396 3.74 -5.52 4.88
CA ILE A 396 4.69 -5.36 3.78
C ILE A 396 6.11 -5.48 4.33
N HIS A 397 6.85 -6.50 3.92
CA HIS A 397 8.20 -6.81 4.40
C HIS A 397 9.07 -7.41 3.29
N PRO A 398 10.41 -7.35 3.41
CA PRO A 398 11.28 -7.99 2.42
C PRO A 398 11.20 -9.51 2.53
N THR A 399 11.09 -10.18 1.38
CA THR A 399 11.01 -11.65 1.28
C THR A 399 12.20 -12.28 0.59
N LYS A 400 13.06 -11.44 0.02
CA LYS A 400 14.31 -11.85 -0.63
C LYS A 400 15.30 -10.69 -0.57
N TYR A 401 16.54 -10.98 -0.22
CA TYR A 401 17.65 -10.03 -0.29
C TYR A 401 18.00 -9.61 -1.74
N SER A 402 18.31 -8.32 -1.91
CA SER A 402 19.02 -7.77 -3.06
C SER A 402 19.78 -6.51 -2.65
N ALA A 403 20.97 -6.29 -3.21
CA ALA A 403 21.69 -5.02 -3.13
C ALA A 403 21.29 -4.03 -4.25
N GLY A 404 20.27 -4.39 -5.04
CA GLY A 404 19.84 -3.70 -6.25
C GLY A 404 19.98 -4.60 -7.48
N GLU A 405 18.94 -4.64 -8.31
CA GLU A 405 18.96 -5.38 -9.57
C GLU A 405 19.32 -4.46 -10.74
N GLN A 406 20.01 -4.98 -11.76
CA GLN A 406 20.43 -4.19 -12.93
C GLN A 406 19.28 -3.47 -13.65
N ARG A 407 18.05 -3.99 -13.56
CA ARG A 407 16.85 -3.43 -14.20
C ARG A 407 16.03 -2.50 -13.31
N TRP A 408 16.41 -2.34 -12.05
CA TRP A 408 15.68 -1.49 -11.12
C TRP A 408 15.84 -0.02 -11.48
N SER A 409 14.71 0.69 -11.55
CA SER A 409 14.74 2.15 -11.60
C SER A 409 15.19 2.72 -10.25
N GLN A 410 15.42 4.03 -10.18
CA GLN A 410 15.70 4.69 -8.91
C GLN A 410 14.56 4.49 -7.90
N ASP A 411 13.31 4.49 -8.36
CA ASP A 411 12.14 4.29 -7.50
C ASP A 411 12.08 2.88 -6.91
N HIS A 412 12.45 1.86 -7.70
CA HIS A 412 12.56 0.48 -7.19
C HIS A 412 13.55 0.40 -6.04
N ASN A 413 14.75 0.98 -6.23
CA ASN A 413 15.78 1.01 -5.20
C ASN A 413 15.30 1.75 -3.94
N ARG A 414 14.68 2.94 -4.10
CA ARG A 414 14.18 3.75 -2.98
C ARG A 414 13.07 3.05 -2.21
N LEU A 415 12.11 2.45 -2.91
CA LEU A 415 10.96 1.81 -2.28
C LEU A 415 11.36 0.52 -1.58
N TYR A 416 12.23 -0.29 -2.20
CA TYR A 416 12.80 -1.48 -1.55
C TYR A 416 13.62 -1.11 -0.31
N GLU A 417 14.49 -0.10 -0.40
CA GLU A 417 15.24 0.41 0.77
C GLU A 417 14.31 0.87 1.90
N LEU A 418 13.23 1.60 1.57
CA LEU A 418 12.24 2.04 2.56
C LEU A 418 11.63 0.83 3.27
N ILE A 419 11.18 -0.18 2.53
CA ILE A 419 10.54 -1.39 3.08
C ILE A 419 11.52 -2.16 3.98
N VAL A 420 12.77 -2.38 3.53
CA VAL A 420 13.77 -3.10 4.31
C VAL A 420 14.13 -2.34 5.59
N ARG A 421 14.45 -1.05 5.50
CA ARG A 421 14.81 -0.25 6.68
C ARG A 421 13.64 -0.11 7.65
N HIS A 422 12.41 0.01 7.14
CA HIS A 422 11.22 0.06 7.97
C HIS A 422 11.03 -1.26 8.74
N PHE A 423 11.20 -2.40 8.07
CA PHE A 423 11.18 -3.70 8.73
C PHE A 423 12.25 -3.82 9.82
N LEU A 424 13.51 -3.48 9.52
CA LEU A 424 14.61 -3.51 10.50
C LEU A 424 14.37 -2.56 11.69
N ALA A 425 13.71 -1.43 11.44
CA ALA A 425 13.30 -0.51 12.50
C ALA A 425 12.21 -1.10 13.40
N CYS A 426 11.19 -1.75 12.81
CA CYS A 426 10.08 -2.36 13.53
C CYS A 426 10.54 -3.40 14.57
N VAL A 427 11.60 -4.15 14.24
CA VAL A 427 12.16 -5.20 15.10
C VAL A 427 13.26 -4.70 16.05
N SER A 428 13.42 -3.37 16.18
CA SER A 428 14.46 -2.73 16.98
C SER A 428 13.90 -2.05 18.23
N GLN A 429 14.77 -1.72 19.19
CA GLN A 429 14.45 -0.93 20.37
C GLN A 429 14.09 0.54 20.00
N PRO A 430 13.24 1.21 20.80
CA PRO A 430 12.94 2.64 20.65
C PRO A 430 14.19 3.49 20.83
N ALA A 431 14.23 4.66 20.20
CA ALA A 431 15.25 5.64 20.54
C ALA A 431 14.95 6.22 21.92
N VAL A 432 15.97 6.38 22.75
CA VAL A 432 15.87 6.87 24.13
C VAL A 432 16.55 8.22 24.24
N GLY A 433 15.84 9.19 24.81
CA GLY A 433 16.36 10.52 25.10
C GLY A 433 16.11 10.92 26.56
N ALA A 434 16.76 11.99 26.97
CA ALA A 434 16.45 12.73 28.18
C ALA A 434 16.00 14.14 27.78
N GLU A 435 14.83 14.54 28.24
CA GLU A 435 14.32 15.91 28.10
C GLU A 435 14.43 16.61 29.43
N THR A 436 15.10 17.77 29.43
CA THR A 436 15.20 18.66 30.57
C THR A 436 14.41 19.93 30.26
N THR A 437 13.41 20.23 31.08
CA THR A 437 12.63 21.46 31.00
C THR A 437 12.98 22.34 32.20
N VAL A 438 13.35 23.58 31.92
CA VAL A 438 13.64 24.62 32.91
C VAL A 438 12.54 25.66 32.83
N GLU A 439 11.91 25.94 33.98
CA GLU A 439 10.92 26.98 34.16
C GLU A 439 11.55 28.15 34.91
N ILE A 440 11.29 29.36 34.42
CA ILE A 440 11.73 30.62 35.04
C ILE A 440 10.54 31.54 35.27
N ASP A 441 10.62 32.33 36.33
CA ASP A 441 9.71 33.43 36.65
C ASP A 441 10.44 34.76 36.44
N ILE A 442 9.81 35.68 35.72
CA ILE A 442 10.22 37.07 35.58
C ILE A 442 8.99 37.93 35.88
N ALA A 443 9.03 38.72 36.96
CA ALA A 443 7.93 39.62 37.35
C ALA A 443 6.55 38.93 37.49
N GLY A 444 6.52 37.64 37.87
CA GLY A 444 5.30 36.83 37.98
C GLY A 444 4.85 36.16 36.68
N GLU A 445 5.54 36.40 35.56
CA GLU A 445 5.31 35.73 34.28
C GLU A 445 6.24 34.53 34.11
N LEU A 446 5.68 33.40 33.69
CA LEU A 446 6.40 32.12 33.57
C LEU A 446 6.85 31.85 32.14
N PHE A 447 8.08 31.37 32.01
CA PHE A 447 8.67 30.97 30.74
C PHE A 447 9.33 29.60 30.86
N THR A 448 9.41 28.86 29.74
CA THR A 448 9.99 27.52 29.71
C THR A 448 10.95 27.33 28.56
N ALA A 449 12.11 26.73 28.84
CA ALA A 449 13.01 26.20 27.84
C ALA A 449 13.11 24.68 28.00
N SER A 450 13.13 23.94 26.89
CA SER A 450 13.34 22.50 26.91
C SER A 450 14.52 22.12 26.05
N GLY A 451 15.43 21.32 26.60
CA GLY A 451 16.56 20.71 25.89
C GLY A 451 16.40 19.20 25.85
N ARG A 452 16.81 18.58 24.74
CA ARG A 452 16.79 17.12 24.57
C ARG A 452 18.17 16.59 24.25
N VAL A 453 18.58 15.53 24.96
CA VAL A 453 19.81 14.79 24.70
C VAL A 453 19.45 13.36 24.33
N ILE A 454 19.95 12.88 23.20
CA ILE A 454 19.75 11.49 22.77
C ILE A 454 20.71 10.61 23.57
N LEU A 455 20.17 9.64 24.31
CA LEU A 455 20.95 8.67 25.07
C LEU A 455 21.26 7.43 24.22
N ALA A 456 20.29 6.99 23.40
CA ALA A 456 20.46 5.88 22.47
C ALA A 456 19.60 6.08 21.21
N LYS A 457 20.21 6.03 20.02
CA LYS A 457 19.48 6.18 18.75
C LYS A 457 18.68 4.94 18.35
N ASN A 458 19.21 3.75 18.66
CA ASN A 458 18.58 2.45 18.39
C ASN A 458 18.01 2.35 16.96
N TYR A 459 16.70 2.22 16.76
CA TYR A 459 16.10 2.10 15.42
C TYR A 459 16.43 3.27 14.48
N LEU A 460 16.72 4.47 15.00
CA LEU A 460 17.07 5.64 14.19
C LEU A 460 18.42 5.49 13.48
N ASP A 461 19.30 4.58 13.91
CA ASP A 461 20.57 4.30 13.19
C ASP A 461 20.32 3.61 11.84
N VAL A 462 19.22 2.85 11.69
CA VAL A 462 18.84 2.20 10.43
C VAL A 462 17.75 2.97 9.68
N TYR A 463 16.87 3.68 10.39
CA TYR A 463 15.70 4.33 9.82
C TYR A 463 15.90 5.84 9.56
N ARG A 464 16.77 6.14 8.59
CA ARG A 464 17.16 7.52 8.21
C ARG A 464 16.04 8.45 7.74
N PHE A 465 14.82 7.94 7.54
CA PHE A 465 13.66 8.73 7.14
C PHE A 465 13.02 9.50 8.29
N GLU A 466 13.40 9.16 9.53
CA GLU A 466 13.01 9.87 10.73
C GLU A 466 14.24 10.54 11.35
N SER A 467 14.13 11.82 11.65
CA SER A 467 15.17 12.56 12.36
C SER A 467 15.07 12.30 13.88
N CYS A 468 16.22 12.44 14.54
CA CYS A 468 16.25 12.57 16.00
C CYS A 468 15.83 13.98 16.46
N GLU A 469 15.83 14.95 15.55
CA GLU A 469 15.48 16.35 15.80
C GLU A 469 13.96 16.52 15.86
N VAL A 470 13.51 17.21 16.92
CA VAL A 470 12.20 17.84 17.08
C VAL A 470 12.44 19.31 17.29
#